data_AF-A0A7C5F7E9-F1
#
_entry.id   AF-A0A7C5F7E9-F1
#
_cell.length_a   1.000
_cell.length_b   1.000
_cell.length_c   1.000
_cell.angle_alpha   90.00
_cell.angle_beta   90.00
_cell.angle_gamma   90.00
#
_symmetry.space_group_name_H-M   'P 1'
#
loop_
_entity.id
_entity.type
_entity.pdbx_description
1 polymer ?
#
loop_
_entity_poly.entity_id
_entity_poly.type
_entity_poly.pdbx_seq_one_letter_code
_entity_poly.pdbx_strand_id
1 'polypeptide(L)'
;MGKRYDVVSIGSANQDVYVRSNLSKLIVHKDLLSEKKFLCYDYGSKVNVDTIEFQTGGGGTNTAVCFSRLGLKTAYIGKVGKDDAGRAIISELEREGVDTSMVVQSSEHNTGYSVVLTSFEGDRTILVYRGANSHLTADDLPFEKLKDADWLYISTLTGKSGELLDAVAEFAEENGI
;
A
#
# COMPACT_ATOMS: atom_id res chain seq x y z
N MET A 1 -8.57 11.64 30.38
CA MET A 1 -9.52 11.29 29.30
C MET A 1 -8.69 10.54 28.28
N GLY A 2 -9.00 9.28 27.96
CA GLY A 2 -8.13 8.45 27.12
C GLY A 2 -8.02 9.00 25.70
N LYS A 3 -6.88 8.76 25.03
CA LYS A 3 -6.70 9.09 23.62
C LYS A 3 -7.75 8.36 22.76
N ARG A 4 -8.09 8.92 21.59
CA ARG A 4 -9.16 8.41 20.71
C ARG A 4 -8.74 7.12 20.00
N TYR A 5 -7.47 7.02 19.63
CA TYR A 5 -6.89 5.88 18.92
C TYR A 5 -5.74 5.28 19.72
N ASP A 6 -5.68 3.96 19.76
CA ASP A 6 -4.50 3.26 20.31
C ASP A 6 -3.33 3.36 19.30
N VAL A 7 -3.63 3.35 18.00
CA VAL A 7 -2.61 3.47 16.95
C VAL A 7 -3.17 4.10 15.66
N VAL A 8 -2.36 4.97 15.05
CA VAL A 8 -2.61 5.48 13.69
C VAL A 8 -1.53 4.96 12.75
N SER A 9 -1.94 4.22 11.72
CA SER A 9 -1.05 3.71 10.69
C SER A 9 -0.95 4.70 9.53
N ILE A 10 0.27 5.06 9.14
CA ILE A 10 0.58 5.99 8.06
C ILE A 10 1.37 5.22 6.99
N GLY A 11 0.89 5.22 5.75
CA GLY A 11 1.53 4.38 4.76
C GLY A 11 0.86 4.22 3.42
N SER A 12 1.45 3.35 2.61
CA SER A 12 0.95 3.01 1.29
C SER A 12 -0.36 2.21 1.33
N ALA A 13 -1.20 2.45 0.32
CA ALA A 13 -2.44 1.76 -0.02
C ALA A 13 -2.39 1.35 -1.51
N ASN A 14 -2.56 0.06 -1.78
CA ASN A 14 -2.53 -0.51 -3.12
C ASN A 14 -3.75 -1.37 -3.40
N GLN A 15 -4.17 -1.44 -4.66
CA GLN A 15 -4.91 -2.58 -5.15
C GLN A 15 -3.94 -3.60 -5.74
N ASP A 16 -3.91 -4.78 -5.16
CA ASP A 16 -3.10 -5.89 -5.63
C ASP A 16 -3.92 -6.68 -6.66
N VAL A 17 -3.37 -6.82 -7.87
CA VAL A 17 -3.99 -7.51 -9.00
C VAL A 17 -3.19 -8.75 -9.28
N TYR A 18 -3.72 -9.90 -8.89
CA TYR A 18 -3.11 -11.19 -9.14
C TYR A 18 -3.52 -11.67 -10.52
N VAL A 19 -2.51 -11.88 -11.38
CA VAL A 19 -2.68 -12.38 -12.73
C VAL A 19 -1.94 -13.70 -12.84
N ARG A 20 -2.69 -14.77 -13.16
CA ARG A 20 -2.11 -16.10 -13.38
C ARG A 20 -2.09 -16.41 -14.87
N SER A 21 -0.95 -16.85 -15.36
CA SER A 21 -0.82 -17.38 -16.72
C SER A 21 0.21 -18.50 -16.77
N ASN A 22 -0.17 -19.62 -17.36
CA ASN A 22 0.77 -20.70 -17.67
C ASN A 22 1.58 -20.46 -18.96
N LEU A 23 1.40 -19.32 -19.63
CA LEU A 23 2.06 -19.00 -20.90
C LEU A 23 3.35 -18.20 -20.73
N SER A 24 3.72 -17.85 -19.49
CA SER A 24 4.98 -17.19 -19.21
C SER A 24 6.15 -18.12 -19.48
N LYS A 25 7.19 -17.62 -20.15
CA LYS A 25 8.46 -18.33 -20.35
C LYS A 25 9.43 -17.93 -19.25
N LEU A 26 10.18 -18.88 -18.71
CA LEU A 26 11.28 -18.60 -17.79
C LEU A 26 12.61 -18.67 -18.55
N ILE A 27 13.37 -17.58 -18.53
CA ILE A 27 14.73 -17.55 -19.05
C ILE A 27 15.69 -17.52 -17.86
N VAL A 28 16.56 -18.51 -17.76
CA VAL A 28 17.60 -18.58 -16.73
C VAL A 28 18.91 -18.11 -17.35
N HIS A 29 19.48 -17.03 -16.82
CA HIS A 29 20.80 -16.54 -17.17
C HIS A 29 21.76 -16.84 -16.01
N LYS A 30 22.83 -17.59 -16.30
CA LYS A 30 23.81 -18.01 -15.31
C LYS A 30 25.20 -17.57 -15.75
N ASP A 31 25.90 -16.89 -14.84
CA ASP A 31 27.33 -16.58 -14.98
C ASP A 31 28.12 -17.20 -13.80
N LEU A 32 29.43 -16.95 -13.76
CA LEU A 32 30.31 -17.51 -12.72
C LEU A 32 29.99 -17.00 -11.30
N LEU A 33 29.22 -15.91 -11.16
CA LEU A 33 28.96 -15.20 -9.91
C LEU A 33 27.47 -15.23 -9.51
N SER A 34 26.55 -15.44 -10.45
CA SER A 34 25.12 -15.32 -10.20
C SER A 34 24.25 -16.17 -11.13
N GLU A 35 23.07 -16.54 -10.64
CA GLU A 35 21.98 -17.10 -11.43
C GLU A 35 20.78 -16.15 -11.33
N LYS A 36 20.28 -15.67 -12.47
CA LYS A 36 19.12 -14.79 -12.57
C LYS A 36 18.05 -15.44 -13.42
N LYS A 37 16.81 -15.34 -12.97
CA LYS A 37 15.63 -15.87 -13.66
C LYS A 37 14.76 -14.71 -14.13
N PHE A 38 14.32 -14.77 -15.38
CA PHE A 38 13.46 -13.75 -16.00
C PHE A 38 12.13 -14.36 -16.39
N LEU A 39 11.05 -13.70 -15.98
CA LEU A 39 9.70 -13.99 -16.46
C LEU A 39 9.47 -13.24 -17.77
N CYS A 40 9.19 -13.96 -18.86
CA CYS A 40 9.12 -13.39 -20.19
C CYS A 40 7.81 -13.74 -20.91
N TYR A 41 7.36 -12.79 -21.73
CA TYR A 41 6.30 -12.97 -22.72
C TYR A 41 6.83 -12.55 -24.09
N ASP A 42 6.22 -13.06 -25.15
CA ASP A 42 6.62 -12.67 -26.50
C ASP A 42 6.32 -11.18 -26.73
N TYR A 43 7.29 -10.43 -27.23
CA TYR A 43 7.15 -8.99 -27.45
C TYR A 43 6.02 -8.70 -28.42
N GLY A 44 5.09 -7.81 -28.03
CA GLY A 44 3.91 -7.46 -28.82
C GLY A 44 2.80 -8.52 -28.84
N SER A 45 2.96 -9.63 -28.11
CA SER A 45 1.93 -10.66 -28.03
C SER A 45 0.73 -10.20 -27.20
N LYS A 46 -0.45 -10.73 -27.54
CA LYS A 46 -1.66 -10.66 -26.70
C LYS A 46 -1.73 -11.98 -25.93
N VAL A 47 -1.54 -11.92 -24.62
CA VAL A 47 -1.49 -13.10 -23.76
C VAL A 47 -2.83 -13.25 -23.04
N ASN A 48 -3.47 -14.40 -23.22
CA ASN A 48 -4.63 -14.76 -22.40
C ASN A 48 -4.16 -15.21 -21.01
N VAL A 49 -4.85 -14.73 -19.99
CA VAL A 49 -4.58 -15.06 -18.58
C VAL A 49 -5.66 -16.02 -18.08
N ASP A 50 -5.27 -16.91 -17.18
CA ASP A 50 -6.15 -17.97 -16.67
C ASP A 50 -7.11 -17.39 -15.62
N THR A 51 -6.59 -16.55 -14.72
CA THR A 51 -7.38 -15.86 -13.69
C THR A 51 -6.90 -14.44 -13.47
N ILE A 52 -7.84 -13.59 -13.04
CA ILE A 52 -7.58 -12.25 -12.50
C ILE A 52 -8.31 -12.13 -11.17
N GLU A 53 -7.57 -11.77 -10.12
CA GLU A 53 -8.10 -11.58 -8.77
C GLU A 53 -7.66 -10.22 -8.22
N PHE A 54 -8.58 -9.53 -7.55
CA PHE A 54 -8.33 -8.23 -6.97
C PHE A 54 -8.36 -8.33 -5.45
N GLN A 55 -7.33 -7.82 -4.82
CA GLN A 55 -7.24 -7.66 -3.37
C GLN A 55 -6.75 -6.25 -3.04
N THR A 56 -6.86 -5.86 -1.78
CA THR A 56 -6.26 -4.62 -1.28
C THR A 56 -4.98 -4.96 -0.52
N GLY A 57 -3.98 -4.12 -0.64
CA GLY A 57 -2.70 -4.26 0.05
C GLY A 57 -2.09 -2.91 0.35
N GLY A 58 -0.80 -2.92 0.69
CA GLY A 58 -0.06 -1.74 1.13
C GLY A 58 0.44 -1.88 2.56
N GLY A 59 1.62 -1.33 2.84
CA GLY A 59 2.23 -1.48 4.17
C GLY A 59 1.40 -0.81 5.27
N GLY A 60 0.79 0.35 4.95
CA GLY A 60 -0.03 1.09 5.89
C GLY A 60 -1.39 0.44 6.14
N THR A 61 -2.06 0.01 5.08
CA THR A 61 -3.38 -0.64 5.15
C THR A 61 -3.29 -2.00 5.85
N ASN A 62 -2.32 -2.85 5.47
CA ASN A 62 -2.13 -4.16 6.09
C ASN A 62 -1.85 -4.06 7.60
N THR A 63 -1.04 -3.08 7.99
CA THR A 63 -0.71 -2.87 9.40
C THR A 63 -1.89 -2.30 10.18
N ALA A 64 -2.68 -1.40 9.57
CA ALA A 64 -3.91 -0.89 10.18
C ALA A 64 -4.94 -2.01 10.44
N VAL A 65 -5.17 -2.88 9.45
CA VAL A 65 -6.06 -4.03 9.59
C VAL A 65 -5.53 -5.00 10.66
N CYS A 66 -4.22 -5.23 10.71
CA CYS A 66 -3.60 -6.07 11.74
C CYS A 66 -3.89 -5.53 13.14
N PHE A 67 -3.67 -4.24 13.39
CA PHE A 67 -3.95 -3.61 14.68
C PHE A 67 -5.44 -3.67 15.05
N SER A 68 -6.32 -3.39 14.08
CA SER A 68 -7.76 -3.50 14.31
C SER A 68 -8.18 -4.92 14.70
N ARG A 69 -7.65 -5.95 14.01
CA ARG A 69 -7.91 -7.36 14.32
C ARG A 69 -7.35 -7.81 15.67
N LEU A 70 -6.34 -7.12 16.20
CA LEU A 70 -5.82 -7.31 17.55
C LEU A 70 -6.66 -6.60 18.63
N GLY A 71 -7.73 -5.90 18.24
CA GLY A 71 -8.65 -5.20 19.14
C GLY A 71 -8.27 -3.76 19.44
N LEU A 72 -7.29 -3.19 18.73
CA LEU A 72 -6.86 -1.80 18.92
C LEU A 72 -7.74 -0.85 18.12
N LYS A 73 -8.12 0.28 18.72
CA LYS A 73 -8.78 1.40 18.04
C LYS A 73 -7.83 2.03 17.04
N THR A 74 -8.01 1.69 15.78
CA THR A 74 -7.05 1.99 14.72
C THR A 74 -7.63 2.95 13.71
N ALA A 75 -6.83 3.93 13.28
CA ALA A 75 -7.12 4.74 12.11
C ALA A 75 -5.99 4.62 11.07
N TYR A 76 -6.31 4.96 9.83
CA TYR A 76 -5.36 4.91 8.73
C TYR A 76 -5.23 6.27 8.02
N ILE A 77 -3.98 6.62 7.69
CA ILE A 77 -3.63 7.77 6.87
C ILE A 77 -2.83 7.30 5.66
N GLY A 78 -3.32 7.69 4.49
CA GLY A 78 -2.66 7.51 3.22
C GLY A 78 -3.41 8.24 2.13
N LYS A 79 -2.87 8.18 0.90
CA LYS A 79 -3.45 8.86 -0.24
C LYS A 79 -3.81 7.86 -1.34
N VAL A 80 -5.08 7.81 -1.68
CA VAL A 80 -5.63 7.01 -2.78
C VAL A 80 -6.17 7.93 -3.88
N GLY A 81 -6.41 7.41 -5.07
CA GLY A 81 -7.10 8.14 -6.13
C GLY A 81 -8.61 8.17 -5.92
N LYS A 82 -9.30 9.11 -6.58
CA LYS A 82 -10.77 9.12 -6.71
C LYS A 82 -11.24 8.11 -7.77
N ASP A 83 -10.82 6.86 -7.64
CA ASP A 83 -11.07 5.77 -8.58
C ASP A 83 -11.67 4.52 -7.88
N ASP A 84 -11.96 3.47 -8.66
CA ASP A 84 -12.54 2.21 -8.14
C ASP A 84 -11.62 1.51 -7.14
N ALA A 85 -10.31 1.52 -7.39
CA ALA A 85 -9.32 0.95 -6.47
C ALA A 85 -9.32 1.68 -5.12
N GLY A 86 -9.34 3.00 -5.13
CA GLY A 86 -9.38 3.81 -3.91
C GLY A 86 -10.66 3.54 -3.11
N ARG A 87 -11.80 3.43 -3.80
CA ARG A 87 -13.08 3.04 -3.16
C ARG A 87 -13.02 1.64 -2.55
N ALA A 88 -12.44 0.66 -3.25
CA ALA A 88 -12.30 -0.70 -2.75
C ALA A 88 -11.43 -0.76 -1.49
N ILE A 89 -10.31 -0.01 -1.45
CA ILE A 89 -9.42 0.06 -0.29
C ILE A 89 -10.14 0.68 0.92
N ILE A 90 -10.82 1.82 0.73
CA ILE A 90 -11.55 2.48 1.83
C ILE A 90 -12.63 1.55 2.38
N SER A 91 -13.42 0.92 1.49
CA SER A 91 -14.48 0.00 1.91
C SER A 91 -13.95 -1.24 2.65
N GLU A 92 -12.79 -1.76 2.26
CA GLU A 92 -12.15 -2.87 2.97
C GLU A 92 -11.72 -2.45 4.38
N LEU A 93 -11.05 -1.31 4.51
CA LEU A 93 -10.60 -0.78 5.80
C LEU A 93 -11.77 -0.58 6.76
N GLU A 94 -12.86 0.01 6.28
CA GLU A 94 -14.09 0.21 7.06
C GLU A 94 -14.70 -1.12 7.51
N ARG A 95 -14.72 -2.13 6.63
CA ARG A 95 -15.19 -3.48 6.97
C ARG A 95 -14.33 -4.15 8.04
N GLU A 96 -13.03 -3.87 8.03
CA GLU A 96 -12.06 -4.35 9.02
C GLU A 96 -12.01 -3.50 10.29
N GLY A 97 -12.91 -2.52 10.45
CA GLY A 97 -13.03 -1.71 11.66
C GLY A 97 -11.98 -0.59 11.80
N VAL A 98 -11.28 -0.25 10.72
CA VAL A 98 -10.30 0.85 10.69
C VAL A 98 -11.02 2.16 10.37
N ASP A 99 -10.74 3.22 11.14
CA ASP A 99 -11.24 4.57 10.87
C ASP A 99 -10.54 5.15 9.63
N THR A 100 -11.32 5.44 8.59
CA THR A 100 -10.88 5.97 7.28
C THR A 100 -11.07 7.48 7.15
N SER A 101 -11.51 8.18 8.19
CA SER A 101 -11.80 9.63 8.14
C SER A 101 -10.58 10.53 7.88
N MET A 102 -9.38 9.96 7.88
CA MET A 102 -8.12 10.63 7.58
C MET A 102 -7.49 10.17 6.25
N VAL A 103 -8.19 9.35 5.46
CA VAL A 103 -7.74 8.95 4.12
C VAL A 103 -7.94 10.11 3.14
N VAL A 104 -6.87 10.43 2.39
CA VAL A 104 -6.90 11.49 1.39
C VAL A 104 -7.20 10.92 0.02
N GLN A 105 -8.09 11.58 -0.72
CA GLN A 105 -8.47 11.17 -2.07
C GLN A 105 -7.99 12.19 -3.11
N SER A 106 -7.04 11.79 -3.94
CA SER A 106 -6.47 12.61 -5.02
C SER A 106 -7.36 12.61 -6.26
N SER A 107 -7.60 13.80 -6.83
CA SER A 107 -8.16 13.96 -8.18
C SER A 107 -7.10 13.98 -9.29
N GLU A 108 -5.81 14.00 -8.95
CA GLU A 108 -4.70 14.16 -9.88
C GLU A 108 -3.95 12.85 -10.13
N HIS A 109 -3.98 11.93 -9.17
CA HIS A 109 -3.25 10.67 -9.22
C HIS A 109 -4.18 9.50 -8.94
N ASN A 110 -4.07 8.45 -9.76
CA ASN A 110 -4.77 7.20 -9.51
C ASN A 110 -4.19 6.47 -8.29
N THR A 111 -4.97 5.57 -7.71
CA THR A 111 -4.55 4.69 -6.61
C THR A 111 -3.36 3.83 -7.03
N GLY A 112 -2.51 3.45 -6.06
CA GLY A 112 -1.40 2.55 -6.31
C GLY A 112 -1.86 1.14 -6.69
N TYR A 113 -1.08 0.46 -7.53
CA TYR A 113 -1.33 -0.92 -7.94
C TYR A 113 -0.07 -1.77 -7.82
N SER A 114 -0.26 -3.01 -7.39
CA SER A 114 0.74 -4.08 -7.53
C SER A 114 0.17 -5.16 -8.44
N VAL A 115 0.68 -5.28 -9.67
CA VAL A 115 0.27 -6.36 -10.57
C VAL A 115 1.20 -7.55 -10.34
N VAL A 116 0.68 -8.58 -9.68
CA VAL A 116 1.40 -9.80 -9.32
C VAL A 116 1.24 -10.83 -10.43
N LEU A 117 2.27 -10.97 -11.26
CA LEU A 117 2.35 -11.98 -12.30
C LEU A 117 2.89 -13.27 -11.68
N THR A 118 2.06 -14.31 -11.62
CA THR A 118 2.43 -15.63 -11.09
C THR A 118 2.78 -16.59 -12.22
N SER A 119 3.93 -17.27 -12.11
CA SER A 119 4.34 -18.32 -13.05
C SER A 119 3.84 -19.69 -12.58
N PHE A 120 3.85 -20.66 -13.49
CA PHE A 120 3.50 -22.05 -13.18
C PHE A 120 4.48 -22.72 -12.19
N GLU A 121 5.70 -22.19 -12.03
CA GLU A 121 6.70 -22.72 -11.09
C GLU A 121 6.56 -22.15 -9.66
N GLY A 122 5.55 -21.30 -9.41
CA GLY A 122 5.24 -20.76 -8.10
C GLY A 122 6.01 -19.50 -7.69
N ASP A 123 6.86 -18.96 -8.59
CA ASP A 123 7.52 -17.66 -8.39
C ASP A 123 6.68 -16.50 -8.95
N ARG A 124 7.01 -15.26 -8.55
CA ARG A 124 6.22 -14.05 -8.91
C ARG A 124 7.07 -12.88 -9.37
N THR A 125 6.57 -12.15 -10.35
CA THR A 125 7.06 -10.80 -10.71
C THR A 125 5.98 -9.78 -10.35
N ILE A 126 6.35 -8.70 -9.66
CA ILE A 126 5.40 -7.65 -9.27
C ILE A 126 5.72 -6.38 -10.06
N LEU A 127 4.76 -5.93 -10.87
CA LEU A 127 4.82 -4.63 -11.52
C LEU A 127 4.14 -3.61 -10.61
N VAL A 128 4.85 -2.56 -10.21
CA VAL A 128 4.36 -1.59 -9.22
C VAL A 128 4.10 -0.26 -9.88
N TYR A 129 2.87 0.24 -9.75
CA TYR A 129 2.50 1.63 -10.00
C TYR A 129 2.24 2.31 -8.66
N ARG A 130 3.08 3.27 -8.27
CA ARG A 130 2.97 3.90 -6.94
C ARG A 130 1.77 4.83 -6.84
N GLY A 131 1.41 5.52 -7.93
CA GLY A 131 0.25 6.42 -7.97
C GLY A 131 0.24 7.42 -6.82
N ALA A 132 -0.94 7.65 -6.26
CA ALA A 132 -1.20 8.57 -5.16
C ALA A 132 -0.31 8.35 -3.91
N ASN A 133 0.21 7.13 -3.68
CA ASN A 133 1.09 6.84 -2.55
C ASN A 133 2.38 7.66 -2.51
N SER A 134 2.82 8.18 -3.66
CA SER A 134 4.04 9.00 -3.74
C SER A 134 3.78 10.50 -3.53
N HIS A 135 2.54 10.89 -3.24
CA HIS A 135 2.07 12.28 -3.27
C HIS A 135 1.27 12.69 -2.02
N LEU A 136 1.31 11.90 -0.95
CA LEU A 136 0.94 12.35 0.39
C LEU A 136 1.99 13.37 0.87
N THR A 137 1.56 14.56 1.29
CA THR A 137 2.42 15.65 1.78
C THR A 137 2.03 16.09 3.19
N ALA A 138 2.80 16.98 3.81
CA ALA A 138 2.51 17.45 5.17
C ALA A 138 1.15 18.15 5.26
N ASP A 139 0.74 18.86 4.21
CA ASP A 139 -0.56 19.52 4.11
C ASP A 139 -1.75 18.55 4.10
N ASP A 140 -1.50 17.28 3.71
CA ASP A 140 -2.51 16.23 3.75
C ASP A 140 -2.68 15.63 5.16
N LEU A 141 -1.74 15.87 6.09
CA LEU A 141 -1.74 15.28 7.42
C LEU A 141 -2.57 16.10 8.41
N PRO A 142 -3.57 15.51 9.08
CA PRO A 142 -4.35 16.19 10.10
C PRO A 142 -3.61 16.18 11.45
N PHE A 143 -2.49 16.91 11.56
CA PHE A 143 -1.62 16.90 12.74
C PHE A 143 -2.37 17.06 14.07
N GLU A 144 -3.34 17.96 14.17
CA GLU A 144 -4.13 18.10 15.41
C GLU A 144 -4.90 16.83 15.81
N LYS A 145 -5.40 16.04 14.85
CA LYS A 145 -6.06 14.75 15.14
C LYS A 145 -5.07 13.67 15.55
N LEU A 146 -3.80 13.77 15.15
CA LEU A 146 -2.77 12.80 15.51
C LEU A 146 -2.44 12.85 17.01
N LYS A 147 -2.65 13.99 17.68
CA LYS A 147 -2.49 14.13 19.14
C LYS A 147 -3.42 13.20 19.94
N ASP A 148 -4.51 12.75 19.31
CA ASP A 148 -5.45 11.81 19.89
C ASP A 148 -5.03 10.34 19.70
N ALA A 149 -3.79 10.05 19.29
CA ALA A 149 -3.25 8.70 19.11
C ALA A 149 -2.20 8.34 20.17
N ASP A 150 -2.23 7.12 20.71
CA ASP A 150 -1.20 6.63 21.63
C ASP A 150 0.09 6.25 20.91
N TRP A 151 0.01 5.78 19.66
CA TRP A 151 1.16 5.42 18.82
C TRP A 151 0.94 5.84 17.37
N LEU A 152 2.02 6.22 16.68
CA LEU A 152 2.06 6.32 15.22
C LEU A 152 2.90 5.18 14.66
N TYR A 153 2.35 4.46 13.67
CA TYR A 153 3.10 3.49 12.89
C TYR A 153 3.32 4.01 11.48
N ILE A 154 4.58 4.19 11.08
CA ILE A 154 4.91 4.66 9.73
C ILE A 154 5.48 3.48 8.94
N SER A 155 4.74 3.02 7.94
CA SER A 155 5.23 2.03 6.98
C SER A 155 6.11 2.68 5.91
N THR A 156 6.66 1.90 4.98
CA THR A 156 7.43 2.44 3.87
C THR A 156 6.61 3.44 3.03
N LEU A 157 7.12 4.66 2.95
CA LEU A 157 6.66 5.73 2.06
C LEU A 157 7.63 5.87 0.88
N THR A 158 7.13 6.38 -0.25
CA THR A 158 7.92 6.53 -1.48
C THR A 158 7.72 7.91 -2.10
N GLY A 159 8.64 8.35 -2.96
CA GLY A 159 8.52 9.66 -3.62
C GLY A 159 8.45 10.81 -2.62
N LYS A 160 7.59 11.81 -2.88
CA LYS A 160 7.41 12.96 -1.99
C LYS A 160 6.92 12.57 -0.60
N SER A 161 6.14 11.48 -0.52
CA SER A 161 5.67 10.98 0.78
C SER A 161 6.81 10.47 1.66
N GLY A 162 7.95 10.09 1.09
CA GLY A 162 9.13 9.73 1.88
C GLY A 162 9.68 10.90 2.70
N GLU A 163 9.41 12.15 2.30
CA GLU A 163 9.83 13.37 2.99
C GLU A 163 9.05 13.62 4.30
N LEU A 164 7.99 12.83 4.56
CA LEU A 164 7.15 12.98 5.75
C LEU A 164 7.77 12.37 7.02
N LEU A 165 8.76 11.48 6.89
CA LEU A 165 9.23 10.69 8.02
C LEU A 165 9.72 11.58 9.17
N ASP A 166 10.60 12.52 8.87
CA ASP A 166 11.19 13.41 9.88
C ASP A 166 10.12 14.30 10.51
N ALA A 167 9.25 14.92 9.69
CA ALA A 167 8.19 15.80 10.18
C ALA A 167 7.17 15.07 11.09
N VAL A 168 6.82 13.82 10.78
CA VAL A 168 5.89 13.03 11.61
C VAL A 168 6.59 12.56 12.89
N ALA A 169 7.87 12.18 12.82
CA ALA A 169 8.64 11.76 13.99
C ALA A 169 8.86 12.92 14.97
N GLU A 170 9.28 14.09 14.48
CA GLU A 170 9.42 15.31 15.29
C GLU A 170 8.09 15.71 15.95
N PHE A 171 7.00 15.68 15.17
CA PHE A 171 5.67 15.95 15.70
C PHE A 171 5.26 14.98 16.82
N ALA A 172 5.57 13.69 16.67
CA ALA A 172 5.26 12.68 17.69
C ALA A 172 6.04 12.95 18.99
N GLU A 173 7.34 13.24 18.88
CA GLU A 173 8.20 13.57 20.02
C GLU A 173 7.69 14.80 20.78
N GLU A 174 7.36 15.89 20.06
CA GLU A 174 6.87 17.13 20.65
C GLU A 174 5.54 16.98 21.39
N ASN A 175 4.73 15.98 21.01
CA ASN A 175 3.37 15.80 21.54
C ASN A 175 3.22 14.59 22.46
N GLY A 176 4.31 13.88 22.79
CA GLY A 176 4.27 12.71 23.66
C GLY A 176 3.40 11.59 23.08
N ILE A 177 3.57 11.33 21.79
CA ILE A 177 2.99 10.20 21.06
C ILE A 177 4.06 9.13 20.91
#